data_AF-A0AA39S1J2-F1
#
_entry.id   AF-A0AA39S1J2-F1
#
_cell.length_a   1.000
_cell.length_b   1.000
_cell.length_c   1.000
_cell.angle_alpha   90.00
_cell.angle_beta   90.00
_cell.angle_gamma   90.00
#
_symmetry.space_group_name_H-M   'P 1'
#
loop_
_entity.id
_entity.type
_entity.pdbx_description
1 polymer ?
#
loop_
_entity_poly.entity_id
_entity_poly.type
_entity_poly.pdbx_seq_one_letter_code
_entity_poly.pdbx_strand_id
1 'polypeptide(L)'
;MQERRCAAKKSHSRSIVGATLEVIQKRRAEKPEVHDAAREAALHEIKERVKKTKDEKKAKKAEVTAKSQKIGKGNVPKGAAPKGWPKLGGGGWKR
;
A
#
# COMPACT_ATOMS: atom_id res chain seq x y z
N MET A 1 -36.31 34.14 29.45
CA MET A 1 -35.50 33.47 28.40
C MET A 1 -36.13 32.13 28.10
N GLN A 2 -36.62 31.89 26.89
CA GLN A 2 -37.13 30.58 26.50
C GLN A 2 -35.94 29.67 26.16
N GLU A 3 -35.82 28.55 26.86
CA GLU A 3 -34.71 27.61 26.71
C GLU A 3 -34.66 27.04 25.28
N ARG A 4 -33.48 27.08 24.66
CA ARG A 4 -33.27 26.53 23.31
C ARG A 4 -33.30 25.01 23.40
N ARG A 5 -34.32 24.38 22.80
CA ARG A 5 -34.44 22.92 22.71
C ARG A 5 -33.30 22.32 21.87
N CYS A 6 -32.24 21.84 22.51
CA CYS A 6 -31.21 21.02 21.86
C CYS A 6 -31.72 19.58 21.71
N ALA A 7 -32.05 19.16 20.49
CA ALA A 7 -32.42 17.77 20.19
C ALA A 7 -31.28 17.03 19.49
N ALA A 8 -30.54 16.20 20.22
CA ALA A 8 -29.56 15.28 19.64
C ALA A 8 -30.26 13.99 19.16
N LYS A 9 -30.88 14.04 17.99
CA LYS A 9 -31.53 12.85 17.39
C LYS A 9 -30.46 11.96 16.75
N LYS A 10 -30.00 10.94 17.48
CA LYS A 10 -29.10 9.92 16.93
C LYS A 10 -29.90 8.72 16.42
N SER A 11 -30.23 8.72 15.14
CA SER A 11 -30.69 7.49 14.47
C SER A 11 -29.51 6.86 13.73
N HIS A 12 -29.04 5.69 14.15
CA HIS A 12 -28.19 4.90 13.27
C HIS A 12 -28.22 3.39 13.56
N SER A 13 -29.33 2.78 13.18
CA SER A 13 -29.47 1.35 12.99
C SER A 13 -30.28 1.12 11.71
N ARG A 14 -29.59 1.17 10.56
CA ARG A 14 -30.20 0.89 9.26
C ARG A 14 -29.36 -0.17 8.55
N SER A 15 -30.02 -1.12 7.92
CA SER A 15 -29.39 -1.96 6.90
C SER A 15 -29.01 -1.11 5.70
N ILE A 16 -27.95 -1.51 4.99
CA ILE A 16 -27.47 -0.83 3.78
C ILE A 16 -27.52 -1.83 2.64
N VAL A 17 -27.79 -1.38 1.41
CA VAL A 17 -27.76 -2.27 0.25
C VAL A 17 -26.36 -2.92 0.14
N GLY A 18 -26.33 -4.23 0.00
CA GLY A 18 -25.10 -5.02 -0.03
C GLY A 18 -24.62 -5.57 1.32
N ALA A 19 -25.23 -5.17 2.46
CA ALA A 19 -24.95 -5.79 3.76
C ALA A 19 -26.12 -5.65 4.75
N THR A 20 -26.52 -6.76 5.37
CA THR A 20 -27.49 -6.74 6.46
C THR A 20 -26.90 -6.05 7.70
N LEU A 21 -27.78 -5.53 8.56
CA LEU A 21 -27.40 -4.81 9.77
C LEU A 21 -26.53 -5.66 10.72
N GLU A 22 -26.81 -6.96 10.80
CA GLU A 22 -26.05 -7.91 11.63
C GLU A 22 -24.61 -8.09 11.15
N VAL A 23 -24.40 -8.15 9.83
CA VAL A 23 -23.04 -8.28 9.26
C VAL A 23 -22.22 -7.02 9.54
N ILE A 24 -22.87 -5.85 9.45
CA ILE A 24 -22.24 -4.57 9.78
C ILE A 24 -21.84 -4.51 11.26
N GLN A 25 -22.72 -4.96 12.16
CA GLN A 25 -22.43 -4.95 13.59
C GLN A 25 -21.30 -5.91 13.96
N LYS A 26 -21.30 -7.14 13.42
CA LYS A 26 -20.23 -8.12 13.67
C LYS A 26 -18.86 -7.57 13.27
N ARG A 27 -18.74 -7.03 12.05
CA ARG A 27 -17.49 -6.40 11.57
C ARG A 27 -17.04 -5.19 12.39
N ARG A 28 -17.99 -4.40 12.92
CA ARG A 28 -17.69 -3.23 13.77
C ARG A 28 -17.32 -3.62 15.20
N ALA A 29 -17.87 -4.71 15.72
CA ALA A 29 -17.64 -5.19 17.08
C ALA A 29 -16.39 -6.08 17.21
N GLU A 30 -15.80 -6.50 16.08
CA GLU A 30 -14.49 -7.15 16.06
C GLU A 30 -13.43 -6.27 16.73
N LYS A 31 -12.64 -6.88 17.62
CA LYS A 31 -11.61 -6.18 18.40
C LYS A 31 -10.56 -5.56 17.46
N PRO A 32 -10.01 -4.37 17.80
CA PRO A 32 -8.99 -3.72 16.98
C PRO A 32 -7.77 -4.63 16.73
N GLU A 33 -7.42 -5.48 17.68
CA GLU A 33 -6.34 -6.48 17.51
C GLU A 33 -6.58 -7.44 16.34
N VAL A 34 -7.83 -7.83 16.07
CA VAL A 34 -8.18 -8.68 14.92
C VAL A 34 -8.07 -7.88 13.61
N HIS A 35 -8.46 -6.60 13.65
CA HIS A 35 -8.27 -5.69 12.50
C HIS A 35 -6.79 -5.46 12.21
N ASP A 36 -5.97 -5.25 13.24
CA ASP A 36 -4.54 -5.01 13.12
C ASP A 36 -3.81 -6.28 12.65
N ALA A 37 -4.18 -7.45 13.14
CA ALA A 37 -3.67 -8.72 12.61
C ALA A 37 -4.01 -8.89 11.13
N ALA A 38 -5.24 -8.54 10.70
CA ALA A 38 -5.61 -8.57 9.29
C ALA A 38 -4.83 -7.56 8.44
N ARG A 39 -4.54 -6.36 8.98
CA ARG A 39 -3.69 -5.34 8.34
C ARG A 39 -2.27 -5.85 8.15
N GLU A 40 -1.67 -6.40 9.20
CA GLU A 40 -0.31 -6.93 9.14
C GLU A 40 -0.23 -8.12 8.19
N ALA A 41 -1.18 -9.05 8.25
CA ALA A 41 -1.26 -10.18 7.32
C ALA A 41 -1.32 -9.71 5.85
N ALA A 42 -2.16 -8.71 5.54
CA ALA A 42 -2.25 -8.15 4.19
C ALA A 42 -0.94 -7.48 3.74
N LEU A 43 -0.26 -6.75 4.64
CA LEU A 43 1.04 -6.15 4.34
C LEU A 43 2.12 -7.20 4.10
N HIS A 44 2.14 -8.28 4.89
CA HIS A 44 3.05 -9.40 4.70
C HIS A 44 2.84 -10.08 3.35
N GLU A 45 1.59 -10.38 2.99
CA GLU A 45 1.25 -11.00 1.72
C GLU A 45 1.67 -10.13 0.52
N ILE A 46 1.41 -8.82 0.57
CA ILE A 46 1.82 -7.88 -0.49
C ILE A 46 3.35 -7.83 -0.59
N LYS A 47 4.06 -7.75 0.55
CA LYS A 47 5.54 -7.74 0.57
C LYS A 47 6.11 -9.01 -0.06
N GLU A 48 5.55 -10.18 0.25
CA GLU A 48 5.97 -11.45 -0.34
C GLU A 48 5.68 -11.51 -1.85
N ARG A 49 4.48 -11.08 -2.29
CA ARG A 49 4.14 -11.02 -3.71
C ARG A 49 5.03 -10.06 -4.48
N VAL A 50 5.33 -8.89 -3.92
CA VAL A 50 6.24 -7.91 -4.53
C VAL A 50 7.67 -8.46 -4.60
N LYS A 51 8.15 -9.14 -3.56
CA LYS A 51 9.48 -9.77 -3.57
C LYS A 51 9.57 -10.84 -4.67
N LYS A 52 8.61 -11.76 -4.72
CA LYS A 52 8.53 -12.82 -5.75
C LYS A 52 8.51 -12.24 -7.17
N THR A 53 7.63 -11.28 -7.44
CA THR A 53 7.54 -10.66 -8.77
C THR A 53 8.74 -9.79 -9.13
N LYS A 54 9.45 -9.20 -8.15
CA LYS A 54 10.68 -8.44 -8.38
C LYS A 54 11.83 -9.36 -8.82
N ASP A 55 11.97 -10.51 -8.20
CA ASP A 55 13.03 -11.47 -8.53
C ASP A 55 12.77 -12.12 -9.90
N GLU A 56 11.51 -12.45 -10.23
CA GLU A 56 11.11 -12.88 -11.57
C GLU A 56 11.37 -11.80 -12.64
N LYS A 57 11.06 -10.53 -12.34
CA LYS A 57 11.37 -9.42 -13.26
C LYS A 57 12.87 -9.23 -13.45
N LYS A 58 13.69 -9.42 -12.40
CA LYS A 58 15.15 -9.35 -12.52
C LYS A 58 15.71 -10.50 -13.34
N ALA A 59 15.22 -11.73 -13.14
CA ALA A 59 15.63 -12.89 -13.92
C ALA A 59 15.29 -12.70 -15.41
N LYS A 60 14.06 -12.25 -15.73
CA LYS A 60 13.65 -11.95 -17.11
C LYS A 60 14.45 -10.80 -17.73
N LYS A 61 14.77 -9.75 -16.98
CA LYS A 61 15.64 -8.67 -17.47
C LYS A 61 17.07 -9.14 -17.74
N ALA A 62 17.62 -10.01 -16.89
CA ALA A 62 18.95 -10.58 -17.09
C ALA A 62 18.99 -11.49 -18.33
N GLU A 63 17.96 -12.30 -18.55
CA GLU A 63 17.83 -13.15 -19.74
C GLU A 63 17.70 -12.32 -21.03
N VAL A 64 16.90 -11.26 -21.01
CA VAL A 64 16.76 -10.33 -22.16
C VAL A 64 18.07 -9.58 -22.42
N THR A 65 18.79 -9.18 -21.38
CA THR A 65 20.09 -8.49 -21.52
C THR A 65 21.17 -9.45 -22.04
N ALA A 66 21.19 -10.71 -21.61
CA ALA A 66 22.12 -11.73 -22.11
C ALA A 66 21.86 -12.10 -23.58
N LYS A 67 20.59 -12.12 -24.01
CA LYS A 67 20.22 -12.28 -25.43
C LYS A 67 20.59 -11.04 -26.26
N SER A 68 20.47 -9.84 -25.68
CA SER A 68 20.88 -8.59 -26.34
C SER A 68 22.41 -8.43 -26.44
N GLN A 69 23.19 -9.01 -25.54
CA GLN A 69 24.67 -8.97 -25.60
C GLN A 69 25.28 -9.80 -26.73
N LYS A 70 24.52 -10.71 -27.37
CA LYS A 70 24.98 -11.41 -28.58
C LYS A 70 24.91 -10.56 -29.87
N ILE A 71 24.39 -9.33 -29.82
CA ILE A 71 24.23 -8.47 -31.02
C ILE A 71 24.99 -7.12 -30.92
N GLY A 72 25.90 -6.95 -29.95
CA GLY A 72 26.54 -5.63 -29.73
C GLY A 72 28.03 -5.66 -29.43
N LYS A 73 28.87 -5.92 -30.44
CA LYS A 73 30.30 -5.58 -30.39
C LYS A 73 30.42 -4.06 -30.64
N GLY A 74 30.73 -3.28 -29.60
CA GLY A 74 30.89 -1.82 -29.71
C GLY A 74 31.50 -1.16 -28.48
N ASN A 75 32.84 -1.29 -28.36
CA ASN A 75 33.82 -0.34 -27.81
C ASN A 75 33.38 0.84 -26.88
N VAL A 76 33.58 0.69 -25.55
CA VAL A 76 34.38 1.53 -24.56
C VAL A 76 34.17 3.08 -24.51
N PRO A 77 34.42 3.88 -23.42
CA PRO A 77 34.85 3.63 -22.02
C PRO A 77 34.06 4.38 -20.89
N LYS A 78 34.23 3.87 -19.66
CA LYS A 78 34.63 4.57 -18.40
C LYS A 78 34.22 6.04 -18.20
N GLY A 79 33.28 6.27 -17.26
CA GLY A 79 33.05 7.59 -16.67
C GLY A 79 32.06 7.59 -15.49
N ALA A 80 32.60 7.64 -14.27
CA ALA A 80 32.01 8.19 -13.04
C ALA A 80 30.57 7.81 -12.61
N ALA A 81 30.47 7.01 -11.54
CA ALA A 81 29.48 7.24 -10.48
C ALA A 81 30.19 8.02 -9.35
N PRO A 82 29.49 8.67 -8.40
CA PRO A 82 28.16 9.27 -8.42
C PRO A 82 28.21 10.74 -7.93
N LYS A 83 27.43 11.66 -8.51
CA LYS A 83 27.30 13.01 -7.95
C LYS A 83 25.83 13.39 -7.83
N GLY A 84 25.34 13.39 -6.60
CA GLY A 84 24.14 14.12 -6.20
C GLY A 84 22.94 13.26 -5.83
N TRP A 85 22.59 13.35 -4.54
CA TRP A 85 21.27 13.14 -3.91
C TRP A 85 21.04 11.76 -3.30
N PRO A 86 20.96 11.74 -1.96
CA PRO A 86 19.64 11.85 -1.34
C PRO A 86 19.63 12.91 -0.23
N LYS A 87 19.04 14.07 -0.52
CA LYS A 87 18.60 14.98 0.54
C LYS A 87 17.25 15.58 0.18
N LEU A 88 16.21 14.77 0.37
CA LEU A 88 14.88 15.29 0.66
C LEU A 88 14.38 14.60 1.94
N GLY A 89 15.03 14.96 3.04
CA GLY A 89 14.33 15.05 4.32
C GLY A 89 13.68 16.42 4.37
N GLY A 90 12.37 16.47 4.61
CA GLY A 90 11.66 17.72 4.87
C GLY A 90 10.21 17.72 4.40
N GLY A 91 9.29 17.80 5.37
CA GLY A 91 7.86 18.09 5.15
C GLY A 91 7.02 16.80 5.16
N GLY A 92 6.46 16.37 6.28
CA GLY A 92 5.55 17.19 7.08
C GLY A 92 4.19 17.25 6.40
N TRP A 93 3.50 16.12 6.26
CA TRP A 93 2.12 16.09 5.78
C TRP A 93 1.18 15.84 6.96
N LYS A 94 0.84 16.93 7.63
CA LYS A 94 -0.37 17.02 8.45
C LYS A 94 -1.45 17.57 7.53
N ARG A 95 -2.31 16.70 7.02
CA ARG A 95 -3.71 16.98 6.69
C ARG A 95 -4.47 15.67 6.79
#